data_AF-A0A1B9IP80-F1
#
_entry.id   AF-A0A1B9IP80-F1
#
_cell.length_a   1.000
_cell.length_b   1.000
_cell.length_c   1.000
_cell.angle_alpha   90.00
_cell.angle_beta   90.00
_cell.angle_gamma   90.00
#
_symmetry.space_group_name_H-M   'P 1'
#
loop_
_entity.id
_entity.type
_entity.pdbx_description
1 polymer ?
#
loop_
_entity_poly.entity_id
_entity_poly.type
_entity_poly.pdbx_seq_one_letter_code
_entity_poly.pdbx_strand_id
1 'polypeptide(L)'
;MSQLEYTSAILGEYMLKGWTLTDLHCSSCRVTPLMREPSAAAEREGRERIQFCALCDGRPEGGLPTSSPSITQPQNPMASSSTSDNRPREEIQTREADKKSSQSDEAALSISELLLKGYSLLGDNCPNPACKGIPLVGYPRKSDGSRDPRRMCVSCGSRWIDEKEIEREGMTVVKQREQVESPRTKARNELYGLDGKGKQKEQLQEVKVDKEEFERQARESAQRLERGVGDEVEGEDVDMEEEGVRESQPTTMKSSLASTRPMPHPLPGPINQPVPPSPSSPLGKALSSTSGSLSSTLQDLSSSLERYAAHPPGQRRNGEDESGKWFVDLKLHTEAIKDVLGVLGQVERAKRVGY
;
A
#
# COMPACT_ATOMS: atom_id res chain seq x y z
N MET A 1 -21.27 31.47 4.27
CA MET A 1 -20.90 30.32 5.13
C MET A 1 -21.59 30.50 6.46
N SER A 2 -22.21 29.44 6.98
CA SER A 2 -22.87 29.50 8.28
C SER A 2 -21.84 29.61 9.41
N GLN A 3 -22.19 30.20 10.55
CA GLN A 3 -21.31 30.30 11.73
C GLN A 3 -20.85 28.90 12.20
N LEU A 4 -21.71 27.89 12.02
CA LEU A 4 -21.41 26.49 12.33
C LEU A 4 -20.36 25.89 11.37
N GLU A 5 -20.43 26.18 10.07
CA GLU A 5 -19.39 25.78 9.11
C GLU A 5 -18.04 26.39 9.47
N TYR A 6 -18.03 27.68 9.81
CA TYR A 6 -16.80 28.38 10.17
C TYR A 6 -16.18 27.82 11.47
N THR A 7 -17.01 27.56 12.48
CA THR A 7 -16.55 26.97 13.75
C THR A 7 -16.02 25.55 13.52
N SER A 8 -16.72 24.75 12.71
CA SER A 8 -16.29 23.39 12.36
C SER A 8 -14.95 23.39 11.61
N ALA A 9 -14.72 24.37 10.73
CA ALA A 9 -13.45 24.51 10.01
C ALA A 9 -12.29 24.84 10.96
N ILE A 10 -12.48 25.75 11.92
CA ILE A 10 -11.47 26.07 12.94
C ILE A 10 -11.17 24.84 13.80
N LEU A 11 -12.21 24.16 14.30
CA LEU A 11 -12.05 22.96 15.10
C LEU A 11 -11.24 21.89 14.35
N GLY A 12 -11.61 21.61 13.09
CA GLY A 12 -10.92 20.65 12.24
C GLY A 12 -9.44 21.00 12.03
N GLU A 13 -9.14 22.27 11.75
CA GLU A 13 -7.76 22.72 11.56
C GLU A 13 -6.90 22.52 12.81
N TYR A 14 -7.41 22.93 13.98
CA TYR A 14 -6.64 22.82 15.23
C TYR A 14 -6.49 21.37 15.69
N MET A 15 -7.50 20.52 15.44
CA MET A 15 -7.37 19.08 15.70
C MET A 15 -6.27 18.44 14.86
N LEU A 16 -6.12 18.86 13.59
CA LEU A 16 -5.01 18.40 12.73
C LEU A 16 -3.65 18.91 13.22
N LYS A 17 -3.60 20.07 13.88
CA LYS A 17 -2.41 20.59 14.57
C LYS A 17 -2.13 19.88 15.91
N GLY A 18 -2.93 18.88 16.30
CA GLY A 18 -2.75 18.12 17.54
C GLY A 18 -3.40 18.74 18.77
N TRP A 19 -4.28 19.74 18.61
CA TRP A 19 -5.09 20.26 19.71
C TRP A 19 -6.19 19.29 20.10
N THR A 20 -6.53 19.25 21.38
CA THR A 20 -7.49 18.31 21.95
C THR A 20 -8.72 19.04 22.47
N LEU A 21 -9.91 18.49 22.23
CA LEU A 21 -11.14 19.00 22.85
C LEU A 21 -11.17 18.61 24.32
N THR A 22 -11.55 19.54 25.18
CA THR A 22 -11.73 19.30 26.61
C THR A 22 -13.19 19.04 26.95
N ASP A 23 -13.43 18.48 28.13
CA ASP A 23 -14.74 18.31 28.75
C ASP A 23 -15.33 19.65 29.27
N LEU A 24 -14.51 20.69 29.35
CA LEU A 24 -14.91 22.02 29.76
C LEU A 24 -15.54 22.79 28.58
N HIS A 25 -16.68 23.41 28.84
CA HIS A 25 -17.38 24.25 27.87
C HIS A 25 -17.02 25.72 28.10
N CYS A 26 -16.97 26.50 27.02
CA CYS A 26 -16.72 27.93 27.12
C CYS A 26 -17.79 28.61 27.99
N SER A 27 -17.38 29.44 28.94
CA SER A 27 -18.30 30.14 29.86
C SER A 27 -19.23 31.12 29.17
N SER A 28 -18.78 31.73 28.06
CA SER A 28 -19.55 32.72 27.29
C SER A 28 -20.65 32.08 26.44
N CYS A 29 -20.34 31.07 25.64
CA CYS A 29 -21.32 30.45 24.74
C CYS A 29 -21.98 29.20 25.30
N ARG A 30 -21.36 28.50 26.26
CA ARG A 30 -21.80 27.22 26.88
C ARG A 30 -22.05 26.03 25.95
N VAL A 31 -22.01 26.25 24.64
CA VAL A 31 -22.29 25.23 23.61
C VAL A 31 -20.99 24.62 23.08
N THR A 32 -19.93 25.42 22.95
CA THR A 32 -18.68 24.96 22.32
C THR A 32 -17.69 24.48 23.38
N PRO A 33 -17.18 23.24 23.28
CA PRO A 33 -16.10 22.75 24.14
C PRO A 33 -14.82 23.56 23.91
N LEU A 34 -14.02 23.75 24.97
CA LEU A 34 -12.72 24.42 24.88
C LEU A 34 -11.70 23.49 24.25
N MET A 35 -10.85 24.03 23.37
CA MET A 35 -9.68 23.33 22.83
C MET A 35 -8.47 23.59 23.71
N ARG A 36 -7.61 22.58 23.85
CA ARG A 36 -6.37 22.61 24.63
C ARG A 36 -5.19 22.23 23.77
N GLU A 37 -4.13 23.02 23.92
CA GLU A 37 -2.87 22.79 23.23
C GLU A 37 -2.18 21.49 23.67
N PRO A 38 -1.51 20.75 22.76
CA PRO A 38 -0.74 19.58 23.13
C PRO A 38 0.38 19.92 24.13
N SER A 39 0.49 19.08 25.18
CA SER A 39 1.42 19.29 26.31
C SER A 39 2.86 19.55 25.88
N ALA A 40 3.33 18.83 24.85
CA ALA A 40 4.69 18.95 24.34
C ALA A 40 4.99 20.32 23.72
N ALA A 41 4.00 20.98 23.11
CA ALA A 41 4.17 22.31 22.53
C ALA A 41 4.29 23.37 23.63
N ALA A 42 3.42 23.30 24.64
CA ALA A 42 3.46 24.20 25.79
C ALA A 42 4.76 24.06 26.61
N GLU A 43 5.22 22.82 26.84
CA GLU A 43 6.47 22.53 27.55
C GLU A 43 7.71 23.05 26.80
N ARG A 44 7.74 22.92 25.47
CA ARG A 44 8.85 23.43 24.64
C ARG A 44 8.97 24.94 24.72
N GLU A 45 7.84 25.64 24.85
CA GLU A 45 7.79 27.10 24.94
C GLU A 45 7.84 27.62 26.38
N GLY A 46 7.86 26.73 27.38
CA GLY A 46 7.95 27.11 28.80
C GLY A 46 6.74 27.93 29.27
N ARG A 47 5.57 27.78 28.64
CA ARG A 47 4.35 28.49 29.00
C ARG A 47 3.25 27.55 29.47
N GLU A 48 2.29 28.09 30.19
CA GLU A 48 1.10 27.34 30.60
C GLU A 48 0.26 26.96 29.38
N ARG A 49 -0.47 25.84 29.50
CA ARG A 49 -1.31 25.32 28.42
C ARG A 49 -2.43 26.30 28.11
N ILE A 50 -2.46 26.81 26.89
CA ILE A 50 -3.54 27.68 26.44
C ILE A 50 -4.79 26.85 26.19
N GLN A 51 -5.92 27.41 26.61
CA GLN A 51 -7.25 26.94 26.24
C GLN A 51 -7.97 28.04 25.49
N PHE A 52 -8.69 27.70 24.42
CA PHE A 52 -9.47 28.67 23.67
C PHE A 52 -10.79 28.08 23.15
N CYS A 53 -11.78 28.94 22.98
CA CYS A 53 -13.06 28.62 22.37
C CYS A 53 -13.04 29.00 20.88
N ALA A 54 -13.20 28.02 19.99
CA ALA A 54 -13.25 28.27 18.54
C ALA A 54 -14.37 29.23 18.11
N LEU A 55 -15.46 29.33 18.88
CA LEU A 55 -16.60 30.20 18.56
C LEU A 55 -16.42 31.63 19.08
N CYS A 56 -15.81 31.81 20.26
CA CYS A 56 -15.73 33.12 20.94
C CYS A 56 -14.38 33.81 20.71
N ASP A 57 -13.29 33.06 20.81
CA ASP A 57 -11.92 33.63 20.80
C ASP A 57 -11.32 33.68 19.39
N GLY A 58 -11.86 32.90 18.45
CA GLY A 58 -11.36 32.83 17.08
C GLY A 58 -10.00 32.16 16.98
N ARG A 59 -9.20 32.53 15.97
CA ARG A 59 -7.88 31.95 15.69
C ARG A 59 -6.82 32.60 16.61
N PRO A 60 -6.19 31.90 17.56
CA PRO A 60 -5.21 32.48 18.49
C PRO A 60 -3.95 33.04 17.82
N GLU A 61 -3.63 32.64 16.58
CA GLU A 61 -2.39 33.04 15.88
C GLU A 61 -2.38 34.50 15.36
N GLY A 62 -3.43 35.30 15.59
CA GLY A 62 -3.54 36.67 15.03
C GLY A 62 -3.89 37.77 16.03
N GLY A 63 -4.07 37.47 17.32
CA GLY A 63 -4.55 38.43 18.30
C GLY A 63 -3.42 39.10 19.07
N LEU A 64 -2.93 40.26 18.62
CA LEU A 64 -2.45 41.25 19.59
C LEU A 64 -3.64 41.58 20.51
N PRO A 65 -3.46 41.59 21.85
CA PRO A 65 -4.56 41.74 22.79
C PRO A 65 -5.23 43.11 22.61
N THR A 66 -6.33 43.16 21.87
CA THR A 66 -7.17 44.35 21.77
C THR A 66 -8.13 44.34 22.95
N SER A 67 -7.67 44.86 24.09
CA SER A 67 -8.54 45.32 25.16
C SER A 67 -9.34 46.53 24.67
N SER A 68 -10.65 46.37 24.48
CA SER A 68 -11.62 47.48 24.42
C SER A 68 -12.02 47.87 25.86
N PRO A 69 -12.41 49.12 26.19
CA PRO A 69 -13.46 49.85 25.44
C PRO A 69 -13.34 51.39 25.35
N SER A 70 -13.79 51.98 24.23
CA SER A 70 -14.74 53.12 24.15
C SER A 70 -14.64 53.88 22.82
N ILE A 71 -15.81 54.12 22.23
CA ILE A 71 -16.30 55.35 21.59
C ILE A 71 -15.22 56.35 21.15
N THR A 72 -15.01 56.53 19.83
CA THR A 72 -15.40 57.70 18.99
C THR A 72 -14.68 57.60 17.63
N GLN A 73 -15.40 57.88 16.54
CA GLN A 73 -14.89 58.25 15.20
C GLN A 73 -13.92 59.47 15.26
N PRO A 74 -13.22 59.92 14.18
CA PRO A 74 -13.18 59.44 12.78
C PRO A 74 -11.77 59.47 12.08
N GLN A 75 -11.75 59.01 10.81
CA GLN A 75 -10.87 59.36 9.66
C GLN A 75 -9.70 58.42 9.23
N ASN A 76 -9.76 58.03 7.94
CA ASN A 76 -8.78 57.43 7.01
C ASN A 76 -7.43 58.21 6.90
N PRO A 77 -6.37 57.81 6.11
CA PRO A 77 -6.24 56.71 5.11
C PRO A 77 -4.87 55.92 5.08
N MET A 78 -4.84 54.87 4.24
CA MET A 78 -3.73 54.33 3.40
C MET A 78 -2.31 54.15 3.97
N ALA A 79 -1.81 52.90 3.98
CA ALA A 79 -0.44 52.57 3.57
C ALA A 79 -0.28 51.08 3.23
N SER A 80 0.07 50.82 1.98
CA SER A 80 0.56 49.58 1.41
C SER A 80 1.89 49.16 2.06
N SER A 81 2.13 47.86 2.25
CA SER A 81 3.49 47.29 2.28
C SER A 81 3.46 45.81 1.96
N SER A 82 3.73 45.55 0.68
CA SER A 82 4.26 44.32 0.13
C SER A 82 5.71 44.13 0.56
N THR A 83 6.06 42.95 1.09
CA THR A 83 7.41 42.40 0.97
C THR A 83 7.33 40.91 0.70
N SER A 84 7.50 40.62 -0.59
CA SER A 84 7.95 39.36 -1.16
C SER A 84 9.32 39.01 -0.59
N ASP A 85 9.50 37.79 -0.09
CA ASP A 85 10.83 37.18 -0.04
C ASP A 85 10.73 35.72 -0.48
N ASN A 86 10.78 35.57 -1.80
CA ASN A 86 10.94 34.32 -2.51
C ASN A 86 12.39 33.86 -2.33
N ARG A 87 12.60 32.82 -1.53
CA ARG A 87 13.84 32.05 -1.55
C ARG A 87 13.55 30.63 -2.04
N PRO A 88 13.91 30.27 -3.28
CA PRO A 88 13.78 28.90 -3.76
C PRO A 88 14.98 28.10 -3.23
N ARG A 89 14.77 27.34 -2.16
CA ARG A 89 15.70 26.30 -1.75
C ARG A 89 14.89 25.08 -1.30
N GLU A 90 15.22 23.95 -1.93
CA GLU A 90 14.82 22.57 -1.59
C GLU A 90 13.62 21.98 -2.36
N GLU A 91 13.84 21.74 -3.65
CA GLU A 91 12.93 20.99 -4.52
C GLU A 91 13.15 19.45 -4.50
N ILE A 92 13.94 18.93 -3.54
CA ILE A 92 14.32 17.50 -3.49
C ILE A 92 13.64 16.74 -2.33
N GLN A 93 13.06 17.40 -1.32
CA GLN A 93 12.45 16.73 -0.16
C GLN A 93 10.95 16.39 -0.31
N THR A 94 10.27 16.89 -1.35
CA THR A 94 8.80 16.78 -1.46
C THR A 94 8.32 15.34 -1.71
N ARG A 95 9.10 14.51 -2.40
CA ARG A 95 8.67 13.15 -2.79
C ARG A 95 8.68 12.12 -1.65
N GLU A 96 9.45 12.36 -0.58
CA GLU A 96 9.44 11.47 0.59
C GLU A 96 8.32 11.79 1.57
N ALA A 97 7.87 13.05 1.60
CA ALA A 97 6.76 13.48 2.44
C ALA A 97 5.44 12.83 1.97
N ASP A 98 5.21 12.80 0.66
CA ASP A 98 3.98 12.23 0.07
C ASP A 98 3.85 10.73 0.36
N LYS A 99 4.96 9.97 0.27
CA LYS A 99 4.97 8.53 0.58
C LYS A 99 4.72 8.22 2.06
N LYS A 100 5.20 9.09 2.97
CA LYS A 100 4.97 8.94 4.41
C LYS A 100 3.51 9.21 4.76
N SER A 101 2.89 10.20 4.11
CA SER A 101 1.46 10.50 4.30
C SER A 101 0.58 9.33 3.86
N SER A 102 0.84 8.74 2.70
CA SER A 102 0.01 7.62 2.23
C SER A 102 0.08 6.39 3.14
N GLN A 103 1.26 6.10 3.72
CA GLN A 103 1.42 4.98 4.65
C GLN A 103 0.69 5.22 5.98
N SER A 104 0.68 6.47 6.49
CA SER A 104 -0.08 6.79 7.70
C SER A 104 -1.59 6.70 7.48
N ASP A 105 -2.08 7.09 6.32
CA ASP A 105 -3.52 7.05 6.01
C ASP A 105 -4.02 5.60 5.90
N GLU A 106 -3.27 4.73 5.23
CA GLU A 106 -3.58 3.30 5.12
C GLU A 106 -3.53 2.60 6.49
N ALA A 107 -2.56 2.97 7.34
CA ALA A 107 -2.47 2.46 8.70
C ALA A 107 -3.66 2.93 9.55
N ALA A 108 -4.10 4.20 9.41
CA ALA A 108 -5.24 4.74 10.13
C ALA A 108 -6.56 4.01 9.78
N LEU A 109 -6.78 3.72 8.49
CA LEU A 109 -7.92 2.92 8.04
C LEU A 109 -7.89 1.51 8.65
N SER A 110 -6.74 0.85 8.59
CA SER A 110 -6.56 -0.49 9.16
C SER A 110 -6.79 -0.52 10.67
N ILE A 111 -6.33 0.52 11.40
CA ILE A 111 -6.60 0.68 12.84
C ILE A 111 -8.09 0.82 13.08
N SER A 112 -8.78 1.68 12.32
CA SER A 112 -10.22 1.90 12.50
C SER A 112 -11.02 0.61 12.31
N GLU A 113 -10.67 -0.20 11.32
CA GLU A 113 -11.31 -1.49 11.07
C GLU A 113 -11.08 -2.49 12.22
N LEU A 114 -9.87 -2.53 12.77
CA LEU A 114 -9.55 -3.41 13.90
C LEU A 114 -10.25 -2.97 15.18
N LEU A 115 -10.37 -1.66 15.43
CA LEU A 115 -11.14 -1.15 16.58
C LEU A 115 -12.61 -1.58 16.50
N LEU A 116 -13.21 -1.56 15.30
CA LEU A 116 -14.57 -2.07 15.08
C LEU A 116 -14.68 -3.59 15.33
N LYS A 117 -13.59 -4.34 15.12
CA LYS A 117 -13.49 -5.77 15.44
C LYS A 117 -13.20 -6.04 16.93
N GLY A 118 -13.15 -5.01 17.76
CA GLY A 118 -12.91 -5.12 19.21
C GLY A 118 -11.44 -5.20 19.61
N TYR A 119 -10.50 -4.87 18.71
CA TYR A 119 -9.11 -4.67 19.08
C TYR A 119 -8.98 -3.38 19.91
N SER A 120 -7.90 -3.27 20.69
CA SER A 120 -7.62 -2.09 21.52
C SER A 120 -6.35 -1.40 21.05
N LEU A 121 -6.37 -0.08 20.89
CA LEU A 121 -5.13 0.68 20.69
C LEU A 121 -4.26 0.62 21.94
N LEU A 122 -2.96 0.43 21.75
CA LEU A 122 -1.94 0.50 22.78
C LEU A 122 -1.18 1.82 22.61
N GLY A 123 -0.69 2.38 23.73
CA GLY A 123 0.11 3.61 23.71
C GLY A 123 1.54 3.41 23.20
N ASP A 124 1.91 2.18 22.85
CA ASP A 124 3.25 1.82 22.37
C ASP A 124 3.34 1.91 20.85
N ASN A 125 4.48 2.34 20.34
CA ASN A 125 4.76 2.41 18.91
C ASN A 125 5.49 1.16 18.41
N CYS A 126 5.32 0.87 17.11
CA CYS A 126 6.00 -0.24 16.46
C CYS A 126 7.53 -0.08 16.49
N PRO A 127 8.31 -1.10 16.93
CA PRO A 127 9.77 -1.03 16.99
C PRO A 127 10.45 -1.17 15.62
N ASN A 128 9.73 -1.61 14.59
CA ASN A 128 10.26 -1.72 13.24
C ASN A 128 10.53 -0.31 12.66
N PRO A 129 11.77 0.01 12.21
CA PRO A 129 12.10 1.33 11.65
C PRO A 129 11.27 1.70 10.40
N ALA A 130 10.74 0.71 9.67
CA ALA A 130 9.87 0.94 8.52
C ALA A 130 8.44 1.42 8.90
N CYS A 131 8.06 1.33 10.17
CA CYS A 131 6.72 1.65 10.68
C CYS A 131 6.78 2.74 11.78
N LYS A 132 7.65 3.74 11.59
CA LYS A 132 7.88 4.78 12.59
C LYS A 132 6.59 5.58 12.87
N GLY A 133 6.20 5.63 14.14
CA GLY A 133 5.03 6.39 14.59
C GLY A 133 3.69 5.65 14.44
N ILE A 134 3.69 4.41 13.99
CA ILE A 134 2.47 3.59 13.90
C ILE A 134 2.24 2.92 15.26
N PRO A 135 1.09 3.15 15.92
CA PRO A 135 0.79 2.56 17.22
C PRO A 135 0.51 1.05 17.08
N LEU A 136 0.81 0.31 18.15
CA LEU A 136 0.48 -1.11 18.26
C LEU A 136 -0.98 -1.29 18.69
N VAL A 137 -1.60 -2.39 18.27
CA VAL A 137 -2.96 -2.79 18.67
C VAL A 137 -2.92 -4.13 19.41
N GLY A 138 -3.68 -4.23 20.49
CA GLY A 138 -3.91 -5.45 21.26
C GLY A 138 -5.11 -6.23 20.73
N TYR A 139 -5.05 -7.55 20.83
CA TYR A 139 -6.12 -8.43 20.37
C TYR A 139 -7.39 -8.29 21.23
N PRO A 140 -8.57 -8.62 20.69
CA PRO A 140 -9.81 -8.64 21.44
C PRO A 140 -9.71 -9.52 22.69
N ARG A 141 -10.47 -9.16 23.72
CA ARG A 141 -10.54 -9.99 24.93
C ARG A 141 -11.10 -11.37 24.59
N LYS A 142 -10.54 -12.40 25.22
CA LYS A 142 -11.05 -13.76 25.12
C LYS A 142 -12.45 -13.82 25.77
N SER A 143 -13.22 -14.88 25.48
CA SER A 143 -14.53 -15.12 26.10
C SER A 143 -14.47 -15.16 27.64
N ASP A 144 -13.31 -15.51 28.19
CA ASP A 144 -12.99 -15.54 29.62
C ASP A 144 -12.72 -14.13 30.22
N GLY A 145 -12.79 -13.06 29.40
CA GLY A 145 -12.51 -11.69 29.83
C GLY A 145 -11.03 -11.37 30.01
N SER A 146 -10.15 -12.37 29.92
CA SER A 146 -8.70 -12.21 29.90
C SER A 146 -8.23 -11.47 28.64
N ARG A 147 -7.26 -10.58 28.82
CA ARG A 147 -6.61 -9.86 27.71
C ARG A 147 -5.56 -10.78 27.10
N ASP A 148 -5.46 -10.79 25.77
CA ASP A 148 -4.36 -11.46 25.09
C ASP A 148 -3.11 -10.56 25.17
N PRO A 149 -1.96 -11.08 25.65
CA PRO A 149 -0.73 -10.30 25.80
C PRO A 149 -0.07 -9.92 24.46
N ARG A 150 -0.58 -10.49 23.35
CA ARG A 150 -0.05 -10.20 22.02
C ARG A 150 -0.46 -8.79 21.59
N ARG A 151 0.53 -8.06 21.07
CA ARG A 151 0.35 -6.80 20.37
C ARG A 151 0.82 -6.91 18.93
N MET A 152 0.21 -6.16 18.02
CA MET A 152 0.44 -6.25 16.58
C MET A 152 0.56 -4.87 15.95
N CYS A 153 1.42 -4.73 14.94
CA CYS A 153 1.52 -3.53 14.13
C CYS A 153 0.65 -3.70 12.90
N VAL A 154 -0.22 -2.74 12.64
CA VAL A 154 -1.14 -2.79 11.49
C VAL A 154 -0.43 -2.68 10.14
N SER A 155 0.74 -2.04 10.09
CA SER A 155 1.45 -1.78 8.83
C SER A 155 2.36 -2.92 8.40
N CYS A 156 3.16 -3.49 9.31
CA CYS A 156 4.04 -4.62 8.96
C CYS A 156 3.47 -5.99 9.35
N GLY A 157 2.34 -6.05 10.07
CA GLY A 157 1.71 -7.30 10.52
C GLY A 157 2.51 -8.09 11.57
N SER A 158 3.65 -7.56 12.01
CA SER A 158 4.49 -8.20 13.02
C SER A 158 3.79 -8.21 14.38
N ARG A 159 4.07 -9.24 15.18
CA ARG A 159 3.45 -9.49 16.48
C ARG A 159 4.54 -9.50 17.55
N TRP A 160 4.25 -8.90 18.69
CA TRP A 160 5.12 -8.85 19.86
C TRP A 160 4.34 -9.26 21.09
N ILE A 161 5.06 -9.72 22.10
CA ILE A 161 4.54 -10.03 23.43
C ILE A 161 5.52 -9.39 24.40
N ASP A 162 5.03 -8.78 25.48
CA ASP A 162 5.91 -8.26 26.53
C ASP A 162 6.57 -9.40 27.29
N GLU A 163 7.87 -9.28 27.55
CA GLU A 163 8.65 -10.30 28.25
C GLU A 163 8.06 -10.65 29.62
N LYS A 164 7.53 -9.65 30.33
CA LYS A 164 6.84 -9.82 31.62
C LYS A 164 5.57 -10.68 31.53
N GLU A 165 4.89 -10.68 30.38
CA GLU A 165 3.69 -11.49 30.16
C GLU A 165 4.05 -12.91 29.72
N ILE A 166 5.14 -13.07 28.96
CA ILE A 166 5.71 -14.38 28.61
C ILE A 166 6.05 -15.18 29.87
N GLU A 167 6.72 -14.56 30.84
CA GLU A 167 7.08 -15.20 32.12
C GLU A 167 5.84 -15.64 32.91
N ARG A 168 4.76 -14.85 32.87
CA ARG A 168 3.51 -15.14 33.58
C ARG A 168 2.72 -16.29 32.96
N GLU A 169 2.69 -16.36 31.63
CA GLU A 169 1.99 -17.43 30.91
C GLU A 169 2.82 -18.72 30.81
N GLY A 170 4.04 -18.74 31.36
CA GLY A 170 4.92 -19.91 31.32
C GLY A 170 5.35 -20.27 29.90
N MET A 171 5.27 -19.33 28.95
CA MET A 171 5.74 -19.53 27.60
C MET A 171 7.27 -19.53 27.62
N THR A 172 7.87 -20.69 27.40
CA THR A 172 9.32 -20.74 27.23
C THR A 172 9.66 -20.10 25.90
N VAL A 173 10.42 -18.99 25.93
CA VAL A 173 11.05 -18.47 24.73
C VAL A 173 11.96 -19.58 24.24
N VAL A 174 11.53 -20.30 23.22
CA VAL A 174 12.42 -21.13 22.43
C VAL A 174 13.35 -20.12 21.77
N LYS A 175 14.44 -19.77 22.47
CA LYS A 175 15.61 -19.16 21.86
C LYS A 175 15.80 -20.00 20.61
N GLN A 176 15.62 -19.40 19.44
CA GLN A 176 15.98 -20.05 18.20
C GLN A 176 17.41 -20.50 18.43
N ARG A 177 17.60 -21.78 18.74
CA ARG A 177 18.91 -22.41 18.67
C ARG A 177 19.34 -22.06 17.25
N GLU A 178 20.47 -21.37 17.14
CA GLU A 178 21.17 -21.15 15.87
C GLU A 178 20.90 -22.36 15.00
N GLN A 179 20.22 -22.12 13.89
CA GLN A 179 19.55 -23.11 13.05
C GLN A 179 20.31 -24.43 13.09
N VAL A 180 19.78 -25.41 13.83
CA VAL A 180 20.16 -26.79 13.57
C VAL A 180 19.58 -27.05 12.20
N GLU A 181 20.46 -26.92 11.21
CA GLU A 181 20.21 -27.01 9.79
C GLU A 181 19.28 -28.20 9.56
N SER A 182 18.10 -27.94 9.00
CA SER A 182 17.10 -28.97 8.76
C SER A 182 17.76 -30.17 8.06
N PRO A 183 17.46 -31.43 8.44
CA PRO A 183 18.03 -32.60 7.78
C PRO A 183 17.92 -32.56 6.25
N ARG A 184 16.90 -31.86 5.73
CA ARG A 184 16.68 -31.64 4.30
C ARG A 184 17.62 -30.61 3.69
N THR A 185 17.94 -29.53 4.42
CA THR A 185 18.92 -28.52 3.99
C THR A 185 20.33 -29.10 4.04
N LYS A 186 20.63 -29.92 5.06
CA LYS A 186 21.89 -30.64 5.17
C LYS A 186 22.09 -31.62 4.01
N ALA A 187 21.09 -32.46 3.72
CA ALA A 187 21.15 -33.39 2.58
C ALA A 187 21.26 -32.66 1.23
N ARG A 188 20.59 -31.50 1.07
CA ARG A 188 20.73 -30.68 -0.12
C ARG A 188 22.13 -30.10 -0.26
N ASN A 189 22.69 -29.57 0.82
CA ASN A 189 24.04 -29.01 0.80
C ASN A 189 25.11 -30.10 0.56
N GLU A 190 24.92 -31.31 1.11
CA GLU A 190 25.76 -32.48 0.81
C GLU A 190 25.64 -32.93 -0.66
N LEU A 191 24.43 -32.92 -1.24
CA LEU A 191 24.20 -33.30 -2.64
C LEU A 191 24.88 -32.34 -3.64
N TYR A 192 24.95 -31.05 -3.30
CA TYR A 192 25.55 -30.02 -4.14
C TYR A 192 26.99 -29.65 -3.74
N GLY A 193 27.61 -30.34 -2.79
CA GLY A 193 28.98 -30.06 -2.33
C GLY A 193 29.17 -28.65 -1.75
N LEU A 194 28.10 -28.08 -1.17
CA LEU A 194 28.06 -26.73 -0.59
C LEU A 194 28.28 -26.75 0.93
N ASP A 195 28.78 -27.87 1.47
CA ASP A 195 29.08 -28.02 2.89
C ASP A 195 30.10 -26.95 3.32
N GLY A 196 29.55 -25.93 4.00
CA GLY A 196 30.20 -24.71 4.45
C GLY A 196 31.24 -24.92 5.55
N LYS A 197 32.24 -25.76 5.32
CA LYS A 197 33.55 -25.63 5.99
C LYS A 197 34.39 -24.61 5.24
N GLY A 198 33.91 -23.37 5.24
CA GLY A 198 34.73 -22.18 5.01
C GLY A 198 35.69 -21.95 6.18
N LYS A 199 36.62 -22.88 6.41
CA LYS A 199 37.94 -22.55 6.93
C LYS A 199 38.89 -22.65 5.76
N GLN A 200 39.11 -21.52 5.11
CA GLN A 200 40.23 -21.29 4.21
C GLN A 200 41.51 -21.74 4.91
N LYS A 201 42.05 -22.88 4.50
CA LYS A 201 43.49 -23.04 4.37
C LYS A 201 43.77 -22.89 2.88
N GLU A 202 44.49 -21.83 2.55
CA GLU A 202 45.14 -21.63 1.26
C GLU A 202 45.91 -22.90 0.86
N GLN A 203 45.30 -23.72 0.02
CA GLN A 203 46.01 -24.46 -1.01
C GLN A 203 45.21 -24.28 -2.28
N LEU A 204 45.56 -23.21 -2.99
CA LEU A 204 45.25 -23.02 -4.41
C LEU A 204 45.90 -24.20 -5.14
N GLN A 205 45.17 -25.30 -5.31
CA GLN A 205 45.44 -26.22 -6.40
C GLN A 205 44.59 -25.74 -7.55
N GLU A 206 45.23 -24.97 -8.42
CA GLU A 206 44.72 -24.50 -9.69
C GLU A 206 44.31 -25.72 -10.53
N VAL A 207 43.05 -26.14 -10.41
CA VAL A 207 42.44 -27.05 -11.38
C VAL A 207 42.31 -26.24 -12.65
N LYS A 208 43.29 -26.36 -13.54
CA LYS A 208 43.21 -25.90 -14.93
C LYS A 208 42.08 -26.67 -15.60
N VAL A 209 40.86 -26.15 -15.47
CA VAL A 209 39.76 -26.54 -16.33
C VAL A 209 40.13 -26.08 -17.72
N ASP A 210 40.33 -27.04 -18.62
CA ASP A 210 40.76 -26.78 -19.97
C ASP A 210 39.67 -25.99 -20.70
N LYS A 211 39.92 -24.70 -20.94
CA LYS A 211 38.92 -23.76 -21.45
C LYS A 211 38.34 -24.22 -22.78
N GLU A 212 39.14 -24.95 -23.56
CA GLU A 212 38.73 -25.53 -24.85
C GLU A 212 37.70 -26.67 -24.68
N GLU A 213 37.80 -27.45 -23.61
CA GLU A 213 36.84 -28.52 -23.34
C GLU A 213 35.47 -27.96 -22.95
N PHE A 214 35.45 -26.89 -22.14
CA PHE A 214 34.23 -26.21 -21.78
C PHE A 214 33.55 -25.53 -23.00
N GLU A 215 34.32 -24.85 -23.85
CA GLU A 215 33.77 -24.22 -25.07
C GLU A 215 33.23 -25.25 -26.08
N ARG A 216 33.88 -26.42 -26.19
CA ARG A 216 33.40 -27.54 -27.03
C ARG A 216 32.05 -28.06 -26.52
N GLN A 217 31.93 -28.29 -25.21
CA GLN A 217 30.71 -28.82 -24.61
C GLN A 217 29.54 -27.83 -24.69
N ALA A 218 29.82 -26.53 -24.59
CA ALA A 218 28.82 -25.48 -24.78
C ALA A 218 28.28 -25.44 -26.23
N ARG A 219 29.14 -25.57 -27.25
CA ARG A 219 28.70 -25.61 -28.65
C ARG A 219 27.90 -26.86 -29.00
N GLU A 220 28.28 -28.02 -28.47
CA GLU A 220 27.55 -29.28 -28.67
C GLU A 220 26.13 -29.19 -28.08
N SER A 221 26.01 -28.58 -26.90
CA SER A 221 24.71 -28.36 -26.24
C SER A 221 23.81 -27.42 -27.05
N ALA A 222 24.37 -26.37 -27.66
CA ALA A 222 23.63 -25.45 -28.54
C ALA A 222 23.13 -26.14 -29.82
N GLN A 223 23.96 -26.95 -30.48
CA GLN A 223 23.53 -27.72 -31.68
C GLN A 223 22.43 -28.72 -31.38
N ARG A 224 22.42 -29.27 -30.16
CA ARG A 224 21.39 -30.22 -29.73
C ARG A 224 20.02 -29.56 -29.58
N LEU A 225 19.98 -28.30 -29.16
CA LEU A 225 18.75 -27.51 -29.10
C LEU A 225 18.24 -27.12 -30.50
N GLU A 226 19.14 -26.78 -31.42
CA GLU A 226 18.74 -26.42 -32.80
C GLU A 226 18.15 -27.61 -33.57
N ARG A 227 18.63 -28.84 -33.34
CA ARG A 227 18.03 -30.03 -33.99
C ARG A 227 16.71 -30.48 -33.39
N GLY A 228 16.37 -30.06 -32.16
CA GLY A 228 15.18 -30.52 -31.46
C GLY A 228 13.89 -29.76 -31.77
N VAL A 229 13.94 -28.70 -32.60
CA VAL A 229 12.80 -27.79 -32.86
C VAL A 229 12.25 -27.95 -34.28
N GLY A 230 12.75 -28.92 -35.06
CA GLY A 230 12.48 -29.00 -36.50
C GLY A 230 11.47 -30.03 -36.99
N ASP A 231 10.98 -30.94 -36.15
CA ASP A 231 10.05 -31.99 -36.59
C ASP A 231 8.93 -32.16 -35.56
N GLU A 232 7.71 -32.33 -36.07
CA GLU A 232 6.42 -32.45 -35.37
C GLU A 232 5.73 -31.12 -35.02
N VAL A 233 4.97 -30.56 -35.97
CA VAL A 233 3.49 -30.61 -36.00
C VAL A 233 3.03 -30.08 -37.36
N GLU A 234 2.76 -31.01 -38.29
CA GLU A 234 1.84 -30.78 -39.40
C GLU A 234 0.40 -30.95 -38.88
N GLY A 235 -0.47 -30.01 -39.25
CA GLY A 235 -1.89 -30.28 -39.47
C GLY A 235 -2.81 -30.14 -38.25
N GLU A 236 -3.55 -29.03 -38.20
CA GLU A 236 -5.02 -29.05 -38.17
C GLU A 236 -5.54 -27.62 -38.40
N ASP A 237 -5.87 -27.32 -39.65
CA ASP A 237 -6.67 -26.16 -40.04
C ASP A 237 -8.08 -26.32 -39.44
N VAL A 238 -8.41 -25.47 -38.47
CA VAL A 238 -9.78 -25.34 -37.97
C VAL A 238 -10.34 -24.01 -38.51
N ASP A 239 -11.13 -24.13 -39.57
CA ASP A 239 -12.02 -23.10 -40.07
C ASP A 239 -12.93 -22.58 -38.93
N MET A 240 -12.73 -21.35 -38.50
CA MET A 240 -13.71 -20.61 -37.70
C MET A 240 -14.54 -19.74 -38.64
N GLU A 241 -15.80 -20.14 -38.82
CA GLU A 241 -16.82 -19.42 -39.57
C GLU A 241 -17.07 -18.02 -38.99
N GLU A 242 -17.15 -17.08 -39.92
CA GLU A 242 -17.46 -15.66 -39.77
C GLU A 242 -18.97 -15.47 -39.58
N GLU A 243 -19.47 -15.37 -38.35
CA GLU A 243 -20.85 -14.93 -38.10
C GLU A 243 -20.94 -13.40 -38.12
N GLY A 244 -21.47 -12.90 -39.24
CA GLY A 244 -21.87 -11.51 -39.44
C GLY A 244 -23.07 -11.11 -38.57
N VAL A 245 -22.87 -10.11 -37.71
CA VAL A 245 -23.97 -9.44 -37.00
C VAL A 245 -24.32 -8.13 -37.70
N ARG A 246 -25.59 -8.10 -38.07
CA ARG A 246 -26.33 -7.13 -38.87
C ARG A 246 -26.28 -5.69 -38.39
N GLU A 247 -26.07 -4.86 -39.41
CA GLU A 247 -26.45 -3.48 -39.60
C GLU A 247 -27.93 -3.20 -39.23
N SER A 248 -28.17 -2.09 -38.53
CA SER A 248 -29.50 -1.46 -38.38
C SER A 248 -29.32 0.03 -38.14
N GLN A 249 -29.34 0.82 -39.22
CA GLN A 249 -29.66 2.24 -39.17
C GLN A 249 -31.15 2.43 -38.88
N PRO A 250 -31.53 3.57 -38.28
CA PRO A 250 -32.48 4.39 -39.00
C PRO A 250 -32.06 5.87 -39.07
N THR A 251 -32.15 6.38 -40.29
CA THR A 251 -32.22 7.80 -40.61
C THR A 251 -33.49 8.43 -40.03
N THR A 252 -33.41 9.66 -39.54
CA THR A 252 -34.39 10.72 -39.86
C THR A 252 -33.91 12.06 -39.31
N MET A 253 -33.82 13.02 -40.23
CA MET A 253 -33.55 14.42 -39.96
C MET A 253 -34.71 15.09 -39.23
N LYS A 254 -34.41 16.00 -38.30
CA LYS A 254 -35.23 17.20 -38.06
C LYS A 254 -34.40 18.31 -37.44
N SER A 255 -34.33 19.39 -38.20
CA SER A 255 -33.83 20.71 -37.83
C SER A 255 -34.67 21.29 -36.68
N SER A 256 -34.01 21.93 -35.72
CA SER A 256 -34.61 23.02 -34.96
C SER A 256 -33.55 24.06 -34.64
N LEU A 257 -33.88 25.30 -34.99
CA LEU A 257 -33.10 26.50 -34.84
C LEU A 257 -33.20 27.04 -33.41
N ALA A 258 -32.13 27.73 -33.01
CA ALA A 258 -32.08 28.81 -32.01
C ALA A 258 -32.22 28.44 -30.52
N SER A 259 -31.10 28.52 -29.79
CA SER A 259 -31.04 29.22 -28.50
C SER A 259 -29.58 29.41 -28.07
N THR A 260 -28.96 30.50 -28.52
CA THR A 260 -27.63 30.93 -28.09
C THR A 260 -27.72 31.47 -26.66
N ARG A 261 -27.44 30.61 -25.67
CA ARG A 261 -27.09 31.05 -24.31
C ARG A 261 -25.57 30.88 -24.12
N PRO A 262 -24.85 31.90 -23.65
CA PRO A 262 -23.44 31.76 -23.32
C PRO A 262 -23.28 30.78 -22.15
N MET A 263 -22.66 29.63 -22.41
CA MET A 263 -22.27 28.67 -21.39
C MET A 263 -21.13 29.28 -20.55
N PRO A 264 -21.19 29.20 -19.21
CA PRO A 264 -20.07 29.58 -18.36
C PRO A 264 -18.87 28.68 -18.67
N HIS A 265 -17.72 29.29 -18.91
CA HIS A 265 -16.46 28.59 -19.13
C HIS A 265 -16.19 27.62 -17.97
N PRO A 266 -15.86 26.34 -18.24
CA PRO A 266 -15.47 25.41 -17.20
C PRO A 266 -14.19 25.94 -16.53
N LEU A 267 -14.25 26.07 -15.20
CA LEU A 267 -13.09 26.43 -14.39
C LEU A 267 -11.95 25.44 -14.67
N PRO A 268 -10.69 25.92 -14.79
CA PRO A 268 -9.55 25.04 -14.99
C PRO A 268 -9.48 24.03 -13.85
N GLY A 269 -9.61 22.75 -14.18
CA GLY A 269 -9.45 21.66 -13.24
C GLY A 269 -8.03 21.68 -12.63
N PRO A 270 -7.83 21.03 -11.47
CA PRO A 270 -6.53 20.95 -10.83
C PRO A 270 -5.49 20.35 -11.79
N ILE A 271 -4.41 21.10 -12.04
CA ILE A 271 -3.35 20.87 -13.04
C ILE A 271 -2.58 19.53 -12.85
N ASN A 272 -2.86 18.76 -11.80
CA ASN A 272 -2.07 17.59 -11.40
C ASN A 272 -2.74 16.23 -11.66
N GLN A 273 -3.78 16.16 -12.50
CA GLN A 273 -4.31 14.87 -12.95
C GLN A 273 -3.80 14.57 -14.35
N PRO A 274 -2.83 13.64 -14.52
CA PRO A 274 -2.42 13.19 -15.84
C PRO A 274 -3.63 12.61 -16.56
N VAL A 275 -3.90 13.11 -17.76
CA VAL A 275 -5.01 12.62 -18.59
C VAL A 275 -4.68 11.18 -18.95
N PRO A 276 -5.56 10.20 -18.65
CA PRO A 276 -5.29 8.81 -18.98
C PRO A 276 -5.10 8.66 -20.50
N PRO A 277 -4.17 7.80 -20.96
CA PRO A 277 -3.92 7.61 -22.38
C PRO A 277 -5.21 7.16 -23.08
N SER A 278 -5.48 7.74 -24.25
CA SER A 278 -6.67 7.38 -25.03
C SER A 278 -6.63 5.88 -25.38
N PRO A 279 -7.77 5.18 -25.42
CA PRO A 279 -7.81 3.75 -25.75
C PRO A 279 -7.32 3.48 -27.18
N SER A 280 -7.35 4.49 -28.06
CA SER A 280 -6.83 4.42 -29.42
C SER A 280 -5.32 4.63 -29.53
N SER A 281 -4.67 5.12 -28.47
CA SER A 281 -3.21 5.31 -28.47
C SER A 281 -2.47 3.97 -28.59
N PRO A 282 -1.26 3.93 -29.19
CA PRO A 282 -0.45 2.71 -29.27
C PRO A 282 -0.24 2.04 -27.91
N LEU A 283 -0.04 2.85 -26.88
CA LEU A 283 0.07 2.41 -25.49
C LEU A 283 -1.26 1.82 -24.98
N GLY A 284 -2.39 2.48 -25.21
CA GLY A 284 -3.71 1.96 -24.83
C GLY A 284 -4.02 0.61 -25.48
N LYS A 285 -3.63 0.42 -26.74
CA LYS A 285 -3.75 -0.87 -27.44
C LYS A 285 -2.84 -1.94 -26.84
N ALA A 286 -1.58 -1.60 -26.55
CA ALA A 286 -0.64 -2.52 -25.91
C ALA A 286 -1.14 -2.96 -24.53
N LEU A 287 -1.55 -2.02 -23.68
CA LEU A 287 -2.10 -2.31 -22.35
C LEU A 287 -3.38 -3.17 -22.42
N SER A 288 -4.26 -2.91 -23.39
CA SER A 288 -5.48 -3.71 -23.58
C SER A 288 -5.15 -5.13 -24.05
N SER A 289 -4.19 -5.28 -24.97
CA SER A 289 -3.70 -6.58 -25.44
C SER A 289 -3.06 -7.37 -24.30
N THR A 290 -2.17 -6.75 -23.51
CA THR A 290 -1.52 -7.40 -22.37
C THR A 290 -2.53 -7.80 -21.31
N SER A 291 -3.51 -6.93 -21.00
CA SER A 291 -4.60 -7.25 -20.07
C SER A 291 -5.43 -8.45 -20.57
N GLY A 292 -5.68 -8.54 -21.87
CA GLY A 292 -6.37 -9.69 -22.48
C GLY A 292 -5.57 -10.98 -22.35
N SER A 293 -4.28 -10.96 -22.69
CA SER A 293 -3.39 -12.13 -22.55
C SER A 293 -3.28 -12.60 -21.11
N LEU A 294 -3.10 -11.69 -20.14
CA LEU A 294 -3.03 -12.04 -18.72
C LEU A 294 -4.35 -12.61 -18.20
N SER A 295 -5.48 -12.07 -18.64
CA SER A 295 -6.80 -12.60 -18.30
C SER A 295 -6.99 -14.03 -18.82
N SER A 296 -6.55 -14.31 -20.05
CA SER A 296 -6.57 -15.67 -20.62
C SER A 296 -5.70 -16.62 -19.79
N THR A 297 -4.47 -16.22 -19.45
CA THR A 297 -3.58 -17.03 -18.61
C THR A 297 -4.17 -17.32 -17.24
N LEU A 298 -4.86 -16.36 -16.62
CA LEU A 298 -5.55 -16.59 -15.35
C LEU A 298 -6.72 -17.57 -15.49
N GLN A 299 -7.48 -17.51 -16.59
CA GLN A 299 -8.54 -18.49 -16.87
C GLN A 299 -7.98 -19.90 -17.08
N ASP A 300 -6.85 -20.01 -17.79
CA ASP A 300 -6.17 -21.30 -18.00
C ASP A 300 -5.62 -21.87 -16.70
N LEU A 301 -4.97 -21.04 -15.88
CA LEU A 301 -4.47 -21.43 -14.56
C LEU A 301 -5.62 -21.83 -13.61
N SER A 302 -6.72 -21.08 -13.61
CA SER A 302 -7.93 -21.40 -12.82
C SER A 302 -8.52 -22.73 -13.27
N SER A 303 -8.70 -22.93 -14.58
CA SER A 303 -9.24 -24.17 -15.14
C SER A 303 -8.32 -25.36 -14.85
N SER A 304 -7.00 -25.16 -14.90
CA SER A 304 -6.02 -26.18 -14.52
C SER A 304 -6.17 -26.55 -13.04
N LEU A 305 -6.20 -25.56 -12.15
CA LEU A 305 -6.40 -25.77 -10.71
C LEU A 305 -7.72 -26.47 -10.39
N GLU A 306 -8.81 -26.13 -11.08
CA GLU A 306 -10.09 -26.82 -10.92
C GLU A 306 -10.00 -28.29 -11.31
N ARG A 307 -9.31 -28.64 -12.40
CA ARG A 307 -9.07 -30.04 -12.78
C ARG A 307 -8.27 -30.78 -11.71
N TYR A 308 -7.25 -30.14 -11.13
CA TYR A 308 -6.43 -30.70 -10.05
C TYR A 308 -7.18 -30.83 -8.72
N ALA A 309 -8.07 -29.89 -8.40
CA ALA A 309 -8.86 -29.91 -7.18
C ALA A 309 -10.03 -30.91 -7.26
N ALA A 310 -10.61 -31.09 -8.45
CA ALA A 310 -11.70 -32.05 -8.68
C ALA A 310 -11.25 -33.52 -8.59
N HIS A 311 -9.96 -33.80 -8.79
CA HIS A 311 -9.38 -35.15 -8.73
C HIS A 311 -8.26 -35.23 -7.69
N PRO A 312 -8.59 -35.16 -6.39
CA PRO A 312 -7.58 -35.34 -5.35
C PRO A 312 -6.95 -36.75 -5.51
N PRO A 313 -5.62 -36.87 -5.40
CA PRO A 313 -4.92 -38.16 -5.49
C PRO A 313 -5.25 -39.00 -4.25
N GLY A 314 -6.44 -39.60 -4.24
CA GLY A 314 -7.00 -40.27 -3.07
C GLY A 314 -7.73 -41.58 -3.38
N GLN A 315 -7.74 -42.04 -4.64
CA GLN A 315 -8.49 -43.26 -4.98
C GLN A 315 -7.81 -44.19 -5.99
N ARG A 316 -6.47 -44.22 -6.01
CA ARG A 316 -5.74 -45.39 -6.51
C ARG A 316 -4.82 -45.90 -5.43
N ARG A 317 -5.23 -47.02 -4.82
CA ARG A 317 -4.42 -47.83 -3.90
C ARG A 317 -3.08 -48.14 -4.58
N ASN A 318 -1.96 -47.75 -3.95
CA ASN A 318 -0.56 -48.09 -4.24
C ASN A 318 0.28 -46.95 -4.83
N GLY A 319 0.79 -46.07 -3.96
CA GLY A 319 1.89 -45.16 -4.28
C GLY A 319 1.96 -43.98 -3.32
N GLU A 320 2.66 -44.12 -2.18
CA GLU A 320 2.85 -43.02 -1.21
C GLU A 320 3.75 -41.88 -1.75
N ASP A 321 4.48 -42.11 -2.84
CA ASP A 321 5.48 -41.16 -3.36
C ASP A 321 4.89 -40.02 -4.23
N GLU A 322 3.66 -40.16 -4.76
CA GLU A 322 3.07 -39.13 -5.66
C GLU A 322 2.34 -38.01 -4.91
N SER A 323 1.95 -38.21 -3.65
CA SER A 323 1.23 -37.19 -2.86
C SER A 323 2.08 -35.93 -2.68
N GLY A 324 3.40 -36.08 -2.52
CA GLY A 324 4.31 -34.94 -2.37
C GLY A 324 4.45 -34.07 -3.61
N LYS A 325 4.36 -34.67 -4.82
CA LYS A 325 4.47 -33.94 -6.08
C LYS A 325 3.25 -33.04 -6.32
N TRP A 326 2.05 -33.52 -5.97
CA TRP A 326 0.81 -32.75 -6.09
C TRP A 326 0.83 -31.47 -5.26
N PHE A 327 1.33 -31.52 -4.02
CA PHE A 327 1.46 -30.32 -3.19
C PHE A 327 2.46 -29.31 -3.75
N VAL A 328 3.53 -29.77 -4.40
CA VAL A 328 4.52 -28.89 -5.04
C VAL A 328 3.93 -28.20 -6.25
N ASP A 329 3.22 -28.94 -7.11
CA ASP A 329 2.57 -28.39 -8.30
C ASP A 329 1.46 -27.39 -7.94
N LEU A 330 0.64 -27.72 -6.94
CA LEU A 330 -0.39 -26.81 -6.43
C LEU A 330 0.22 -25.51 -5.89
N LYS A 331 1.32 -25.62 -5.14
CA LYS A 331 2.03 -24.46 -4.59
C LYS A 331 2.62 -23.58 -5.70
N LEU A 332 3.28 -24.18 -6.69
CA LEU A 332 3.83 -23.48 -7.84
C LEU A 332 2.73 -22.73 -8.61
N HIS A 333 1.57 -23.36 -8.84
CA HIS A 333 0.45 -22.70 -9.50
C HIS A 333 -0.10 -21.52 -8.68
N THR A 334 -0.25 -21.67 -7.36
CA THR A 334 -0.71 -20.54 -6.52
C THR A 334 0.28 -19.38 -6.47
N GLU A 335 1.59 -19.67 -6.54
CA GLU A 335 2.65 -18.66 -6.59
C GLU A 335 2.64 -17.92 -7.93
N ALA A 336 2.53 -18.66 -9.05
CA ALA A 336 2.40 -18.07 -10.38
C ALA A 336 1.19 -17.14 -10.51
N ILE A 337 0.02 -17.53 -9.96
CA ILE A 337 -1.18 -16.68 -9.94
C ILE A 337 -0.92 -15.38 -9.17
N LYS A 338 -0.24 -15.47 -8.02
CA LYS A 338 0.09 -14.30 -7.21
C LYS A 338 0.98 -13.32 -7.97
N ASP A 339 1.96 -13.81 -8.72
CA ASP A 339 2.84 -12.97 -9.53
C ASP A 339 2.07 -12.28 -10.66
N VAL A 340 1.19 -13.01 -11.35
CA VAL A 340 0.32 -12.45 -12.41
C VAL A 340 -0.60 -11.35 -11.85
N LEU A 341 -1.22 -11.57 -10.68
CA LEU A 341 -2.04 -10.55 -10.01
C LEU A 341 -1.21 -9.33 -9.58
N GLY A 342 0.05 -9.54 -9.17
CA GLY A 342 0.99 -8.47 -8.86
C GLY A 342 1.28 -7.57 -10.07
N VAL A 343 1.52 -8.17 -11.23
CA VAL A 343 1.74 -7.46 -12.50
C VAL A 343 0.49 -6.70 -12.93
N LEU A 344 -0.70 -7.31 -12.86
CA LEU A 344 -1.97 -6.63 -13.16
C LEU A 344 -2.19 -5.40 -12.28
N GLY A 345 -1.91 -5.49 -10.98
CA GLY A 345 -2.01 -4.35 -10.07
C GLY A 345 -1.01 -3.23 -10.40
N GLN A 346 0.18 -3.55 -10.92
CA GLN A 346 1.13 -2.54 -11.41
C GLN A 346 0.64 -1.87 -12.68
N VAL A 347 0.11 -2.64 -13.64
CA VAL A 347 -0.46 -2.14 -14.89
C VAL A 347 -1.65 -1.20 -14.63
N GLU A 348 -2.54 -1.57 -13.71
CA GLU A 348 -3.68 -0.72 -13.36
C GLU A 348 -3.25 0.58 -12.66
N ARG A 349 -2.24 0.53 -11.80
CA ARG A 349 -1.63 1.73 -11.22
C ARG A 349 -1.01 2.63 -12.28
N ALA A 350 -0.26 2.07 -13.24
CA ALA A 350 0.31 2.83 -14.34
C ALA A 350 -0.78 3.55 -15.15
N LYS A 351 -1.88 2.84 -15.45
CA LYS A 351 -3.05 3.39 -16.15
C LYS A 351 -3.69 4.57 -15.39
N ARG A 352 -3.80 4.50 -14.06
CA ARG A 352 -4.35 5.60 -13.23
C ARG A 352 -3.44 6.82 -13.17
N VAL A 353 -2.13 6.62 -13.26
CA VAL A 353 -1.13 7.70 -13.23
C VAL A 353 -0.85 8.24 -14.65
N GLY A 354 -1.52 7.72 -15.68
CA GLY A 354 -1.37 8.18 -17.06
C GLY A 354 -0.05 7.79 -17.71
N TYR A 355 0.56 6.69 -17.25
CA TYR A 355 1.74 6.07 -17.89
C TYR A 355 1.38 5.16 -19.04
#